data_AF-A0A2H6LGQ8-F1
#
_entry.id   AF-A0A2H6LGQ8-F1
#
_cell.length_a   1.000
_cell.length_b   1.000
_cell.length_c   1.000
_cell.angle_alpha   90.00
_cell.angle_beta   90.00
_cell.angle_gamma   90.00
#
_symmetry.space_group_name_H-M   'P 1'
#
loop_
_entity.id
_entity.type
_entity.pdbx_description
1 polymer ?
#
loop_
_entity_poly.entity_id
_entity_poly.type
_entity_poly.pdbx_seq_one_letter_code
_entity_poly.pdbx_strand_id
1 'polypeptide(L)'
;MTNKLMKVTLANLGLIGAFYILAIGNSHVQAEVSPDGTLGTAVSGSNIYNITGGTAVGNNLFHSFSQFSIPTGGSASFSHSSNIQNIFSRVSSNSGRC
;
A
#
# COMPACT_ATOMS: atom_id res chain seq x y z
N MET A 1 44.06 -37.33 0.30
CA MET A 1 42.75 -37.09 0.97
C MET A 1 42.22 -35.65 0.82
N THR A 2 42.97 -34.74 0.21
CA THR A 2 42.69 -33.28 0.15
C THR A 2 41.55 -32.88 -0.80
N ASN A 3 41.39 -33.59 -1.92
CA ASN A 3 40.48 -33.19 -3.00
C ASN A 3 39.02 -33.52 -2.69
N LYS A 4 38.78 -34.55 -1.87
CA LYS A 4 37.43 -35.02 -1.49
C LYS A 4 36.84 -34.13 -0.41
N LEU A 5 37.63 -33.75 0.61
CA LEU A 5 37.19 -32.78 1.61
C LEU A 5 36.90 -31.41 0.97
N MET A 6 37.77 -30.89 0.11
CA MET A 6 37.57 -29.57 -0.50
C MET A 6 36.30 -29.50 -1.36
N LYS A 7 35.96 -30.57 -2.11
CA LYS A 7 34.70 -30.67 -2.87
C LYS A 7 33.46 -30.73 -1.97
N VAL A 8 33.54 -31.40 -0.82
CA VAL A 8 32.46 -31.45 0.18
C VAL A 8 32.26 -30.08 0.83
N THR A 9 33.33 -29.34 1.12
CA THR A 9 33.24 -27.98 1.66
C THR A 9 32.58 -27.02 0.65
N LEU A 10 32.97 -27.07 -0.63
CA LEU A 10 32.34 -26.25 -1.68
C LEU A 10 30.86 -26.60 -1.87
N ALA A 11 30.51 -27.89 -1.84
CA ALA A 11 29.12 -28.34 -1.95
C ALA A 11 28.27 -27.85 -0.78
N ASN A 12 28.79 -27.90 0.45
CA ASN A 12 28.08 -27.43 1.64
C ASN A 12 27.89 -25.90 1.64
N LEU A 13 28.89 -25.12 1.20
CA LEU A 13 28.74 -23.66 1.05
C LEU A 13 27.70 -23.31 -0.02
N GLY A 14 27.68 -24.03 -1.14
CA GLY A 14 26.66 -23.84 -2.18
C GLY A 14 25.25 -24.15 -1.69
N LEU A 15 25.11 -25.19 -0.85
CA LEU A 15 23.82 -25.59 -0.29
C LEU A 15 23.31 -24.57 0.75
N ILE A 16 24.18 -24.07 1.62
CA ILE A 16 23.85 -22.98 2.57
C ILE A 16 23.47 -21.70 1.80
N GLY A 17 24.23 -21.33 0.77
CA GLY A 17 23.92 -20.16 -0.06
C GLY A 17 22.57 -20.25 -0.77
N ALA A 18 22.21 -21.43 -1.30
CA ALA A 18 20.91 -21.66 -1.94
C ALA A 18 19.75 -21.54 -0.94
N PHE A 19 19.92 -22.00 0.30
CA PHE A 19 18.94 -21.80 1.38
C PHE A 19 18.76 -20.33 1.76
N TYR A 20 19.84 -19.55 1.79
CA TYR A 20 19.75 -18.11 2.05
C TYR A 20 19.03 -17.33 0.94
N ILE A 21 19.20 -17.71 -0.33
CA ILE A 21 18.51 -17.07 -1.46
C ILE A 21 17.00 -17.38 -1.45
N LEU A 22 16.60 -18.59 -1.05
CA LEU A 22 15.19 -18.96 -0.89
C LEU A 22 14.50 -18.24 0.29
N ALA A 23 15.27 -17.76 1.27
CA ALA A 23 14.75 -17.06 2.45
C ALA A 23 14.46 -15.58 2.21
N ILE A 24 14.88 -15.00 1.07
CA ILE A 24 14.55 -13.63 0.70
C ILE A 24 13.12 -13.64 0.12
N GLY A 25 12.14 -13.60 1.02
CA GLY A 25 10.72 -13.56 0.66
C GLY A 25 10.39 -12.32 -0.16
N ASN A 26 9.48 -12.48 -1.13
CA ASN A 26 8.93 -11.40 -1.94
C ASN A 26 8.23 -10.38 -1.04
N SER A 27 8.80 -9.18 -0.91
CA SER A 27 8.11 -8.03 -0.34
C SER A 27 7.07 -7.54 -1.34
N HIS A 28 5.83 -8.01 -1.21
CA HIS A 28 4.71 -7.44 -1.94
C HIS A 28 4.37 -6.07 -1.36
N VAL A 29 4.47 -5.02 -2.16
CA VAL A 29 3.86 -3.73 -1.84
C VAL A 29 2.36 -3.92 -1.96
N GLN A 30 1.63 -3.87 -0.84
CA GLN A 30 0.17 -3.80 -0.88
C GLN A 30 -0.25 -2.39 -1.31
N ALA A 31 -1.16 -2.32 -2.28
CA ALA A 31 -1.89 -1.09 -2.55
C ALA A 31 -2.80 -0.78 -1.36
N GLU A 32 -2.83 0.49 -0.94
CA GLU A 32 -3.60 0.92 0.22
C GLU A 32 -4.20 2.31 -0.05
N VAL A 33 -5.44 2.48 0.41
CA VAL A 33 -6.12 3.77 0.47
C VAL A 33 -6.36 4.09 1.94
N SER A 34 -5.61 5.05 2.46
CA SER A 34 -5.62 5.40 3.88
C SER A 34 -5.87 6.90 4.06
N PRO A 35 -6.85 7.30 4.88
CA PRO A 35 -7.10 8.70 5.17
C PRO A 35 -5.90 9.33 5.90
N ASP A 36 -5.75 10.65 5.81
CA ASP A 36 -4.72 11.37 6.59
C ASP A 36 -5.22 11.84 7.97
N GLY A 37 -6.52 11.65 8.25
CA GLY A 37 -7.17 12.03 9.50
C GLY A 37 -7.61 13.50 9.59
N THR A 38 -7.36 14.34 8.56
CA THR A 38 -7.61 15.79 8.65
C THR A 38 -9.01 16.22 8.24
N LEU A 39 -9.69 15.47 7.37
CA LEU A 39 -11.00 15.85 6.80
C LEU A 39 -12.14 14.87 7.13
N GLY A 40 -11.96 13.98 8.11
CA GLY A 40 -12.99 12.99 8.46
C GLY A 40 -13.32 12.01 7.33
N THR A 41 -12.35 11.74 6.45
CA THR A 41 -12.48 10.74 5.38
C THR A 41 -12.46 9.35 6.00
N ALA A 42 -13.44 8.53 5.65
CA ALA A 42 -13.51 7.14 6.04
C ALA A 42 -13.33 6.25 4.81
N VAL A 43 -12.54 5.19 4.96
CA VAL A 43 -12.24 4.23 3.90
C VAL A 43 -12.54 2.83 4.42
N SER A 44 -13.18 2.02 3.59
CA SER A 44 -13.47 0.62 3.87
C SER A 44 -13.25 -0.24 2.63
N GLY A 45 -12.93 -1.52 2.82
CA GLY A 45 -12.58 -2.45 1.74
C GLY A 45 -11.07 -2.59 1.49
N SER A 46 -10.69 -3.49 0.59
CA SER A 46 -9.27 -3.84 0.32
C SER A 46 -8.89 -3.95 -1.16
N ASN A 47 -9.86 -4.17 -2.06
CA ASN A 47 -9.69 -4.14 -3.53
C ASN A 47 -10.72 -3.22 -4.19
N ILE A 48 -11.95 -3.25 -3.68
CA ILE A 48 -13.01 -2.30 -3.99
C ILE A 48 -13.20 -1.43 -2.75
N TYR A 49 -12.70 -0.21 -2.83
CA TYR A 49 -12.76 0.75 -1.73
C TYR A 49 -14.06 1.53 -1.79
N ASN A 50 -14.74 1.62 -0.64
CA ASN A 50 -15.82 2.56 -0.44
C ASN A 50 -15.34 3.70 0.46
N ILE A 51 -15.41 4.91 -0.08
CA ILE A 51 -14.94 6.15 0.54
C ILE A 51 -16.16 6.97 0.91
N THR A 52 -16.27 7.29 2.19
CA THR A 52 -17.40 8.02 2.80
C THR A 52 -16.88 9.13 3.73
N GLY A 53 -17.80 9.88 4.34
CA GLY A 53 -17.46 11.00 5.21
C GLY A 53 -16.90 12.16 4.39
N GLY A 54 -15.77 12.72 4.85
CA GLY A 54 -15.20 13.92 4.25
C GLY A 54 -15.78 15.20 4.86
N THR A 55 -15.25 16.33 4.41
CA THR A 55 -15.67 17.66 4.88
C THR A 55 -16.39 18.39 3.76
N ALA A 56 -17.65 18.78 3.99
CA ALA A 56 -18.44 19.51 3.01
C ALA A 56 -18.33 21.03 3.21
N VAL A 57 -18.11 21.77 2.13
CA VAL A 57 -18.17 23.24 2.10
C VAL A 57 -18.99 23.66 0.88
N GLY A 58 -20.22 24.11 1.12
CA GLY A 58 -21.20 24.35 0.06
C GLY A 58 -21.53 23.06 -0.68
N ASN A 59 -21.42 23.09 -2.01
CA ASN A 59 -21.66 21.93 -2.88
C ASN A 59 -20.38 21.14 -3.19
N ASN A 60 -19.31 21.35 -2.43
CA ASN A 60 -18.03 20.68 -2.60
C ASN A 60 -17.77 19.76 -1.41
N LEU A 61 -17.32 18.54 -1.68
CA LEU A 61 -16.89 17.57 -0.67
C LEU A 61 -15.39 17.34 -0.77
N PHE A 62 -14.69 17.43 0.35
CA PHE A 62 -13.24 17.31 0.42
C PHE A 62 -12.83 16.05 1.17
N HIS A 63 -11.94 15.27 0.55
CA HIS A 63 -11.28 14.10 1.13
C HIS A 63 -9.77 14.28 1.16
N SER A 64 -9.12 13.67 2.15
CA SER A 64 -7.67 13.76 2.31
C SER A 64 -7.08 12.43 2.74
N PHE A 65 -6.02 12.03 2.04
CA PHE A 65 -5.40 10.72 2.12
C PHE A 65 -3.93 10.85 2.43
N SER A 66 -3.41 9.96 3.29
CA SER A 66 -1.98 9.78 3.51
C SER A 66 -1.37 8.89 2.42
N GLN A 67 -2.16 7.94 1.93
CA GLN A 67 -1.82 7.07 0.82
C GLN A 67 -3.07 6.79 -0.01
N PHE A 68 -2.92 6.81 -1.34
CA PHE A 68 -4.00 6.48 -2.26
C PHE A 68 -3.43 5.64 -3.40
N SER A 69 -3.53 4.32 -3.27
CA SER A 69 -3.12 3.36 -4.30
C SER A 69 -4.20 2.31 -4.46
N ILE A 70 -4.64 2.09 -5.71
CA ILE A 70 -5.65 1.10 -6.07
C ILE A 70 -4.96 -0.06 -6.79
N PRO A 71 -5.15 -1.32 -6.36
CA PRO A 71 -4.54 -2.46 -7.03
C PRO A 71 -5.13 -2.64 -8.43
N THR A 72 -4.39 -3.31 -9.32
CA THR A 72 -4.88 -3.65 -10.66
C THR A 72 -6.20 -4.43 -10.57
N GLY A 73 -7.22 -3.97 -11.29
CA GLY A 73 -8.58 -4.54 -11.25
C GLY A 73 -9.41 -4.13 -10.03
N GLY A 74 -8.87 -3.30 -9.13
CA GLY A 74 -9.60 -2.67 -8.05
C GLY A 74 -10.31 -1.38 -8.47
N SER A 75 -11.07 -0.79 -7.54
CA SER A 75 -11.78 0.47 -7.76
C SER A 75 -11.97 1.24 -6.46
N ALA A 76 -12.21 2.55 -6.55
CA ALA A 76 -12.65 3.37 -5.44
C ALA A 76 -13.97 4.06 -5.78
N SER A 77 -14.96 3.92 -4.90
CA SER A 77 -16.26 4.57 -5.00
C SER A 77 -16.39 5.63 -3.91
N PHE A 78 -16.70 6.86 -4.32
CA PHE A 78 -16.96 7.96 -3.39
C PHE A 78 -18.46 8.10 -3.21
N SER A 79 -18.95 7.80 -2.01
CA SER A 79 -20.37 7.95 -1.66
C SER A 79 -20.62 9.35 -1.12
N HIS A 80 -21.59 10.06 -1.69
CA HIS A 80 -21.93 11.44 -1.34
C HIS A 80 -23.45 11.68 -1.40
N SER A 81 -23.90 12.80 -0.84
CA SER A 81 -25.30 13.22 -0.96
C SER A 81 -25.57 13.87 -2.32
N SER A 82 -26.85 13.98 -2.69
CA SER A 82 -27.29 14.50 -4.00
C SER A 82 -27.02 16.00 -4.22
N ASN A 83 -26.77 16.76 -3.14
CA ASN A 83 -26.46 18.20 -3.21
C ASN A 83 -24.97 18.49 -3.45
N ILE A 84 -24.09 17.49 -3.41
CA ILE A 84 -22.67 17.63 -3.74
C ILE A 84 -22.51 17.61 -5.26
N GLN A 85 -21.85 18.64 -5.79
CA GLN A 85 -21.54 18.80 -7.22
C GLN A 85 -20.10 18.40 -7.54
N ASN A 86 -19.17 18.66 -6.62
CA ASN A 86 -17.75 18.35 -6.81
C ASN A 86 -17.17 17.59 -5.63
N ILE A 87 -16.25 16.68 -5.93
CA ILE A 87 -15.46 15.95 -4.92
C ILE A 87 -14.00 16.24 -5.20
N PHE A 88 -13.31 16.77 -4.19
CA PHE A 88 -11.88 17.06 -4.25
C PHE A 88 -11.13 16.13 -3.31
N SER A 89 -10.10 15.50 -3.83
CA SER A 89 -9.24 14.59 -3.09
C SER A 89 -7.81 15.08 -3.15
N ARG A 90 -7.11 15.08 -2.02
CA ARG A 90 -5.65 15.32 -1.98
C ARG A 90 -4.93 14.15 -1.34
N VAL A 91 -3.71 13.88 -1.81
CA VAL A 91 -2.76 12.98 -1.15
C VAL A 91 -1.71 13.85 -0.49
N SER A 92 -1.67 13.84 0.84
CA SER A 92 -0.66 14.53 1.62
C SER A 92 0.24 13.49 2.26
N SER A 93 1.52 13.51 1.90
CA SER A 93 2.49 12.68 2.61
C SER A 93 2.54 13.15 4.06
N ASN A 94 2.35 12.23 5.01
CA ASN A 94 2.57 12.51 6.43
C ASN A 94 4.08 12.42 6.79
N SER A 95 4.97 12.50 5.79
CA SER A 95 6.41 12.62 5.99
C SER A 95 6.75 14.01 6.53
N GLY A 96 6.44 14.23 7.81
CA GLY A 96 7.08 15.24 8.61
C GLY A 96 8.55 14.85 8.81
N ARG A 97 9.36 15.06 7.77
CA ARG A 97 10.82 15.21 7.77
C ARG A 97 11.31 15.36 6.34
N CYS A 98 11.65 16.61 6.01
CA CYS A 98 12.58 16.96 4.95
C CYS A 98 14.00 16.49 5.29
#